data_AF-A0A963QCJ8-F1
#
_entry.id   AF-A0A963QCJ8-F1
#
_cell.length_a   1.000
_cell.length_b   1.000
_cell.length_c   1.000
_cell.angle_alpha   90.00
_cell.angle_beta   90.00
_cell.angle_gamma   90.00
#
_symmetry.space_group_name_H-M   'P 1'
#
loop_
_entity.id
_entity.type
_entity.pdbx_description
1 polymer ?
#
loop_
_entity_poly.entity_id
_entity_poly.type
_entity_poly.pdbx_seq_one_letter_code
_entity_poly.pdbx_strand_id
1 'polypeptide(L)'
;WQRAMRVGVPAAPGFRVAALVCAGLVLLVALLTLVAHAFDWDPGFDRFFLGNGEVTDLVPPGRMPLGTAALFLLCCASLLLVAGKRPAIGLAQACASLTLLMALLMLLSYLLGADFARVTLFSTMAVHTAFAFASLSMGLLVLRGGEGWFSVFMQDSNSARNSRRYLLGTLLVLPLFAVLGMSGERDLHWYGPYFGMALLTVGSIAALAALNWHATSAGNAADRKVASMQRVLATLSGINTLIVRVRDKQALFEESCRIATEVGQFPLAWIATFDAEARTAQIHVARGAAANHLSERMPRTLNLAPENPGPDGLMRRVIATKATVVMNEIEFPPTLNAIQRKHRQELVDGGIQSLVALPLIIDGKVVGTFA
;
A
#
# COMPACT_ATOMS: atom_id res chain seq x y z
N TRP A 1 -7.37 13.23 -6.61
CA TRP A 1 -6.31 13.67 -5.68
C TRP A 1 -5.09 14.23 -6.41
N GLN A 2 -4.38 13.49 -7.27
CA GLN A 2 -3.24 14.04 -8.03
C GLN A 2 -3.58 15.20 -9.00
N ARG A 3 -4.76 15.23 -9.62
CA ARG A 3 -5.21 16.36 -10.47
C ARG A 3 -5.51 17.65 -9.70
N ALA A 4 -5.89 17.56 -8.42
CA ALA A 4 -6.24 18.74 -7.62
C ALA A 4 -5.02 19.45 -7.03
N MET A 5 -3.90 18.74 -6.84
CA MET A 5 -2.65 19.32 -6.31
C MET A 5 -1.60 19.67 -7.37
N ARG A 6 -1.82 19.32 -8.65
CA ARG A 6 -1.02 19.81 -9.78
C ARG A 6 -1.49 21.19 -10.27
N VAL A 7 -1.87 22.09 -9.36
CA VAL A 7 -1.96 23.52 -9.69
C VAL A 7 -0.54 24.08 -9.65
N GLY A 8 0.27 23.63 -10.60
CA GLY A 8 1.52 24.30 -10.91
C GLY A 8 1.18 25.58 -11.66
N VAL A 9 0.80 26.64 -10.94
CA VAL A 9 0.85 27.98 -11.52
C VAL A 9 2.32 28.19 -11.91
N PRO A 10 2.64 28.45 -13.18
CA PRO A 10 3.98 28.90 -13.53
C PRO A 10 4.19 30.23 -12.80
N ALA A 11 4.86 30.16 -11.65
CA ALA A 11 5.16 31.33 -10.86
C ALA A 11 6.01 32.26 -11.73
N ALA A 12 5.44 33.38 -12.15
CA ALA A 12 6.18 34.46 -12.79
C ALA A 12 7.45 34.73 -11.95
N PRO A 13 8.60 35.08 -12.56
CA PRO A 13 9.87 35.20 -11.86
C PRO A 13 9.80 36.11 -10.62
N GLY A 14 8.95 37.13 -10.63
CA GLY A 14 8.70 38.01 -9.47
C GLY A 14 8.12 37.30 -8.23
N PHE A 15 7.30 36.26 -8.39
CA PHE A 15 6.70 35.55 -7.26
C PHE A 15 7.74 34.69 -6.51
N ARG A 16 8.73 34.14 -7.24
CA ARG A 16 9.85 33.41 -6.62
C ARG A 16 10.76 34.34 -5.83
N VAL A 17 11.06 35.52 -6.37
CA VAL A 17 11.87 36.54 -5.68
C VAL A 17 11.15 37.00 -4.41
N ALA A 18 9.86 37.33 -4.51
CA ALA A 18 9.05 37.71 -3.34
C ALA A 18 9.05 36.60 -2.27
N ALA A 19 8.86 35.34 -2.66
CA ALA A 19 8.88 34.22 -1.72
C ALA A 19 10.23 34.06 -1.02
N LEU A 20 11.35 34.24 -1.74
CA LEU A 20 12.70 34.18 -1.17
C LEU A 20 12.98 35.34 -0.21
N VAL A 21 12.56 36.56 -0.57
CA VAL A 21 12.69 37.74 0.30
C VAL A 21 11.87 37.54 1.58
N CYS A 22 10.62 37.10 1.48
CA CYS A 22 9.80 36.80 2.65
C CYS A 22 10.42 35.70 3.53
N ALA A 23 10.89 34.60 2.93
CA ALA A 23 11.55 33.53 3.68
C ALA A 23 12.83 34.01 4.37
N GLY A 24 13.62 34.88 3.70
CA GLY A 24 14.82 35.48 4.27
C GLY A 24 14.52 36.41 5.46
N LEU A 25 13.47 37.24 5.35
CA LEU A 25 13.02 38.10 6.45
C LEU A 25 12.54 37.28 7.66
N VAL A 26 11.73 36.24 7.44
CA VAL A 26 11.28 35.35 8.52
C VAL A 26 12.46 34.63 9.17
N LEU A 27 13.44 34.16 8.37
CA LEU A 27 14.65 33.54 8.88
C LEU A 27 15.48 34.50 9.74
N LEU A 28 15.62 35.75 9.31
CA LEU A 28 16.33 36.79 10.07
C LEU A 28 15.66 37.03 11.42
N VAL A 29 14.34 37.19 11.45
CA VAL A 29 13.57 37.39 12.70
C VAL A 29 13.72 36.17 13.62
N ALA A 30 13.63 34.95 13.08
CA ALA A 30 13.81 33.73 13.85
C ALA A 30 15.21 33.62 14.46
N LEU A 31 16.25 33.92 13.68
CA LEU A 31 17.65 33.93 14.14
C LEU A 31 17.89 35.00 15.21
N LEU A 32 17.42 36.22 14.99
CA LEU A 32 17.53 37.31 15.97
C LEU A 32 16.84 36.94 17.29
N THR A 33 15.68 36.29 17.22
CA THR A 33 14.94 35.81 18.40
C THR A 33 15.72 34.72 19.15
N LEU A 34 16.33 33.77 18.43
CA LEU A 34 17.16 32.73 19.04
C LEU A 34 18.41 33.30 19.70
N VAL A 35 19.09 34.26 19.05
CA VAL A 35 20.24 34.97 19.63
C VAL A 35 19.83 35.78 20.86
N ALA A 36 18.69 36.48 20.80
CA ALA A 36 18.15 37.21 21.94
C ALA A 36 17.92 36.29 23.15
N HIS A 37 17.37 35.10 22.95
CA HIS A 37 17.20 34.11 24.03
C HIS A 37 18.54 33.53 24.52
N ALA A 38 19.51 33.31 23.64
CA ALA A 38 20.80 32.72 24.01
C ALA A 38 21.69 33.67 24.82
N PHE A 39 21.59 34.97 24.58
CA PHE A 39 22.40 36.00 25.25
C PHE A 39 21.63 36.83 26.28
N ASP A 40 20.38 36.44 26.58
CA ASP A 40 19.43 37.20 27.40
C ASP A 40 19.35 38.68 26.99
N TRP A 41 19.45 38.92 25.68
CA TRP A 41 19.52 40.24 25.08
C TRP A 41 18.11 40.73 24.74
N ASP A 42 17.79 41.97 25.10
CA ASP A 42 16.53 42.64 24.72
C ASP A 42 16.72 43.65 23.59
N PRO A 43 16.57 43.23 22.33
CA PRO A 43 16.62 44.17 21.21
C PRO A 43 15.35 45.02 21.08
N GLY A 44 14.25 44.69 21.77
CA GLY A 44 13.01 45.48 21.80
C GLY A 44 12.20 45.57 20.49
N PHE A 45 12.51 44.76 19.47
CA PHE A 45 11.80 44.77 18.17
C PHE A 45 10.32 44.35 18.29
N ASP A 46 10.00 43.50 19.24
CA ASP A 46 8.68 43.02 19.58
C ASP A 46 7.71 44.15 19.99
N ARG A 47 8.24 45.20 20.61
CA ARG A 47 7.47 46.38 21.07
C ARG A 47 7.05 47.31 19.93
N PHE A 48 7.64 47.15 18.74
CA PHE A 48 7.32 47.97 17.57
C PHE A 48 5.98 47.59 16.93
N PHE A 49 5.57 46.33 17.07
CA PHE A 49 4.36 45.77 16.44
C PHE A 49 3.19 45.59 17.41
N LEU A 50 3.48 45.31 18.68
CA LEU A 50 2.48 45.14 19.73
C LEU A 50 2.66 46.29 20.72
N GLY A 51 1.72 47.24 20.72
CA GLY A 51 1.71 48.34 21.69
C GLY A 51 1.78 47.81 23.13
N ASN A 52 2.42 48.58 24.02
CA ASN A 52 2.72 48.26 25.41
C ASN A 52 1.61 47.48 26.14
N GLY A 53 1.65 46.15 26.07
CA GLY A 53 0.84 45.26 26.91
C GLY A 53 1.46 45.11 28.29
N GLU A 54 0.64 44.80 29.30
CA GLU A 54 1.07 44.68 30.71
C GLU A 54 2.30 43.78 30.88
N VAL A 55 3.33 44.35 31.48
CA VAL A 55 4.61 43.69 31.79
C VAL A 55 4.43 42.92 33.09
N THR A 56 4.64 41.60 33.06
CA THR A 56 4.79 40.78 34.28
C THR A 56 6.14 40.08 34.24
N ASP A 57 6.83 39.99 35.38
CA ASP A 57 8.20 39.46 35.50
C ASP A 57 8.36 38.00 35.04
N LEU A 58 7.25 37.27 34.87
CA LEU A 58 7.20 35.87 34.43
C LEU A 58 7.01 35.70 32.92
N VAL A 59 6.60 36.76 32.21
CA VAL A 59 6.31 36.72 30.76
C VAL A 59 6.82 38.01 30.13
N PRO A 60 8.05 38.02 29.56
CA PRO A 60 8.52 39.17 28.79
C PRO A 60 7.52 39.45 27.66
N PRO A 61 7.04 40.70 27.53
CA PRO A 61 5.95 41.03 26.60
C PRO A 61 6.38 40.79 25.15
N GLY A 62 5.45 40.31 24.32
CA GLY A 62 5.57 40.30 22.85
C GLY A 62 6.63 39.37 22.24
N ARG A 63 7.48 38.71 23.04
CA ARG A 63 8.50 37.80 22.52
C ARG A 63 7.93 36.45 22.13
N MET A 64 8.30 36.03 20.92
CA MET A 64 8.02 34.72 20.40
C MET A 64 8.77 33.65 21.22
N PRO A 65 8.10 32.58 21.70
CA PRO A 65 8.77 31.56 22.51
C PRO A 65 9.83 30.78 21.70
N LEU A 66 10.87 30.32 22.40
CA LEU A 66 12.07 29.68 21.82
C LEU A 66 11.73 28.58 20.82
N GLY A 67 10.79 27.68 21.16
CA GLY A 67 10.38 26.58 20.31
C GLY A 67 9.72 27.05 19.02
N THR A 68 8.95 28.13 19.07
CA THR A 68 8.29 28.67 17.87
C THR A 68 9.37 29.27 16.94
N ALA A 69 10.38 29.97 17.47
CA ALA A 69 11.48 30.54 16.68
C ALA A 69 12.29 29.44 15.98
N ALA A 70 12.55 28.33 16.68
CA ALA A 70 13.19 27.15 16.10
C ALA A 70 12.35 26.53 14.97
N LEU A 71 11.02 26.45 15.10
CA LEU A 71 10.14 25.93 14.05
C LEU A 71 10.17 26.80 12.78
N PHE A 72 10.15 28.14 12.92
CA PHE A 72 10.33 29.03 11.76
C PHE A 72 11.69 28.86 11.08
N LEU A 73 12.77 28.69 11.86
CA LEU A 73 14.09 28.43 11.32
C LEU A 73 14.10 27.13 10.49
N LEU A 74 13.49 26.04 11.00
CA LEU A 74 13.38 24.77 10.27
C LEU A 74 12.53 24.90 9.00
N CYS A 75 11.41 25.62 9.04
CA CYS A 75 10.58 25.87 7.85
C CYS A 75 11.34 26.69 6.79
N CYS A 76 12.06 27.73 7.20
CA CYS A 76 12.85 28.56 6.28
C CYS A 76 14.01 27.77 5.68
N ALA A 77 14.72 26.98 6.49
CA ALA A 77 15.76 26.08 6.00
C ALA A 77 15.19 25.09 4.98
N SER A 78 14.02 24.50 5.24
CA SER A 78 13.32 23.62 4.31
C SER A 78 13.02 24.31 2.98
N LEU A 79 12.46 25.52 3.01
CA LEU A 79 12.15 26.32 1.81
C LEU A 79 13.39 26.66 0.98
N LEU A 80 14.49 27.07 1.62
CA LEU A 80 15.74 27.40 0.92
C LEU A 80 16.37 26.16 0.27
N LEU A 81 16.31 25.02 0.96
CA LEU A 81 16.87 23.76 0.47
C LEU A 81 16.00 23.09 -0.62
N VAL A 82 14.70 23.43 -0.70
CA VAL A 82 13.76 22.84 -1.68
C VAL A 82 14.14 23.14 -3.14
N ALA A 83 14.91 24.19 -3.39
CA ALA A 83 15.40 24.55 -4.72
C ALA A 83 16.68 23.79 -5.12
N GLY A 84 17.32 23.08 -4.19
CA GLY A 84 18.60 22.42 -4.38
C GLY A 84 18.54 21.08 -5.14
N LYS A 85 19.69 20.40 -5.18
CA LYS A 85 19.83 19.04 -5.75
C LYS A 85 19.22 17.98 -4.81
N ARG A 86 19.14 16.72 -5.27
CA ARG A 86 18.60 15.58 -4.51
C ARG A 86 18.99 15.50 -3.01
N PRO A 87 20.26 15.65 -2.58
CA PRO A 87 20.59 15.61 -1.15
C PRO A 87 20.02 16.81 -0.36
N ALA A 88 19.99 17.99 -0.97
CA ALA A 88 19.38 19.18 -0.37
C ALA A 88 17.86 19.01 -0.21
N ILE A 89 17.19 18.37 -1.18
CA ILE A 89 15.77 18.03 -1.07
C ILE A 89 15.52 17.05 0.09
N GLY A 90 16.40 16.07 0.29
CA GLY A 90 16.34 15.15 1.43
C GLY A 90 16.43 15.88 2.77
N LEU A 91 17.37 16.82 2.91
CA LEU A 91 17.50 17.69 4.08
C LEU A 91 16.29 18.61 4.26
N ALA A 92 15.76 19.19 3.17
CA ALA A 92 14.56 20.01 3.21
C ALA A 92 13.35 19.24 3.77
N GLN A 93 13.18 17.99 3.32
CA GLN A 93 12.14 17.09 3.80
C GLN A 93 12.38 16.67 5.26
N ALA A 94 13.64 16.49 5.68
CA ALA A 94 13.97 16.21 7.07
C ALA A 94 13.59 17.39 7.98
N CYS A 95 13.97 18.62 7.63
CA CYS A 95 13.59 19.83 8.37
C CYS A 95 12.06 19.97 8.48
N ALA A 96 11.34 19.79 7.37
CA ALA A 96 9.88 19.79 7.40
C ALA A 96 9.34 18.66 8.29
N SER A 97 9.81 17.42 8.16
CA SER A 97 9.34 16.33 9.00
C SER A 97 9.55 16.59 10.50
N LEU A 98 10.66 17.23 10.87
CA LEU A 98 10.92 17.62 12.25
C LEU A 98 9.95 18.72 12.73
N THR A 99 9.70 19.75 11.91
CA THR A 99 8.67 20.75 12.21
C THR A 99 7.30 20.10 12.40
N LEU A 100 6.92 19.15 11.53
CA LEU A 100 5.65 18.44 11.65
C LEU A 100 5.57 17.65 12.95
N LEU A 101 6.62 16.91 13.32
CA LEU A 101 6.67 16.13 14.57
C LEU A 101 6.55 17.03 15.80
N MET A 102 7.25 18.16 15.81
CA MET A 102 7.17 19.13 16.92
C MET A 102 5.80 19.81 16.99
N ALA A 103 5.20 20.16 15.86
CA ALA A 103 3.85 20.72 15.81
C ALA A 103 2.79 19.70 16.29
N LEU A 104 2.95 18.42 15.92
CA LEU A 104 2.09 17.33 16.39
C LEU A 104 2.27 17.08 17.89
N LEU A 105 3.51 17.10 18.40
CA LEU A 105 3.78 17.03 19.84
C LEU A 105 3.02 18.14 20.56
N MET A 106 3.08 19.37 20.04
CA MET A 106 2.39 20.51 20.66
C MET A 106 0.87 20.37 20.63
N LEU A 107 0.29 19.97 19.49
CA LEU A 107 -1.15 19.71 19.39
C LEU A 107 -1.59 18.59 20.34
N LEU A 108 -0.77 17.55 20.48
CA LEU A 108 -1.03 16.46 21.42
C LEU A 108 -0.93 16.95 22.87
N SER A 109 0.05 17.79 23.20
CA SER A 109 0.16 18.40 24.53
C SER A 109 -1.07 19.25 24.87
N TYR A 110 -1.64 19.99 23.92
CA TYR A 110 -2.92 20.69 24.14
C TYR A 110 -4.07 19.72 24.35
N LEU A 111 -4.16 18.69 23.49
CA LEU A 111 -5.21 17.68 23.58
C LEU A 111 -5.18 16.94 24.92
N LEU A 112 -3.97 16.73 25.46
CA LEU A 112 -3.78 16.02 26.72
C LEU A 112 -3.89 16.95 27.96
N GLY A 113 -4.01 18.26 27.76
CA GLY A 113 -4.07 19.26 28.83
C GLY A 113 -2.75 19.41 29.59
N ALA A 114 -1.63 19.43 28.88
CA ALA A 114 -0.31 19.64 29.46
C ALA A 114 -0.15 21.06 30.05
N ASP A 115 0.60 21.17 31.15
CA ASP A 115 0.95 22.44 31.77
C ASP A 115 2.18 23.05 31.08
N PHE A 116 1.93 23.99 30.17
CA PHE A 116 2.97 24.66 29.38
C PHE A 116 3.85 25.60 30.17
N ALA A 117 3.44 26.03 31.38
CA ALA A 117 4.22 26.96 32.20
C ALA A 117 5.56 26.34 32.65
N ARG A 118 5.64 25.01 32.74
CA ARG A 118 6.85 24.29 33.12
C ARG A 118 7.78 23.98 31.94
N VAL A 119 7.32 24.20 30.71
CA VAL A 119 8.08 23.88 29.50
C VAL A 119 8.49 25.19 28.82
N THR A 120 9.69 25.67 29.15
CA THR A 120 10.25 26.94 28.66
C THR A 120 10.28 27.07 27.14
N LEU A 121 10.39 25.94 26.42
CA LEU A 121 10.37 25.88 24.96
C LEU A 121 9.04 26.33 24.34
N PHE A 122 7.91 26.14 25.03
CA PHE A 122 6.56 26.33 24.45
C PHE A 122 5.60 27.13 25.35
N SER A 123 6.13 27.81 26.36
CA SER A 123 5.36 28.43 27.45
C SER A 123 4.23 29.37 27.00
N THR A 124 4.41 30.09 25.88
CA THR A 124 3.43 31.06 25.35
C THR A 124 2.93 30.70 23.95
N MET A 125 3.22 29.49 23.46
CA MET A 125 2.72 29.06 22.16
C MET A 125 1.19 28.96 22.23
N ALA A 126 0.51 29.19 21.11
CA ALA A 126 -0.95 29.07 21.02
C ALA A 126 -1.36 27.89 20.12
N VAL A 127 -2.52 27.26 20.35
CA VAL A 127 -2.94 26.06 19.59
C VAL A 127 -3.03 26.28 18.08
N HIS A 128 -3.50 27.45 17.65
CA HIS A 128 -3.60 27.81 16.24
C HIS A 128 -2.22 27.95 15.57
N THR A 129 -1.19 28.39 16.30
CA THR A 129 0.19 28.43 15.78
C THR A 129 0.72 27.03 15.50
N ALA A 130 0.46 26.06 16.37
CA ALA A 130 0.85 24.66 16.16
C ALA A 130 0.15 24.06 14.93
N PHE A 131 -1.15 24.32 14.77
CA PHE A 131 -1.90 23.90 13.58
C PHE A 131 -1.37 24.54 12.29
N ALA A 132 -0.99 25.81 12.32
CA ALA A 132 -0.39 26.52 11.20
C ALA A 132 0.96 25.89 10.80
N PHE A 133 1.82 25.55 11.77
CA PHE A 133 3.08 24.85 11.50
C PHE A 133 2.87 23.45 10.94
N ALA A 134 1.93 22.68 11.48
CA ALA A 134 1.60 21.36 10.94
C ALA A 134 1.13 21.45 9.48
N SER A 135 0.26 22.43 9.18
CA SER A 135 -0.26 22.67 7.84
C SER A 135 0.82 23.12 6.86
N LEU A 136 1.64 24.11 7.25
CA LEU A 136 2.77 24.59 6.46
C LEU A 136 3.76 23.46 6.18
N SER A 137 4.09 22.69 7.20
CA SER A 137 5.04 21.59 7.09
C SER A 137 4.55 20.47 6.18
N MET A 138 3.25 20.14 6.22
CA MET A 138 2.65 19.21 5.27
C MET A 138 2.75 19.76 3.83
N GLY A 139 2.50 21.06 3.64
CA GLY A 139 2.70 21.74 2.36
C GLY A 139 4.15 21.64 1.85
N LEU A 140 5.14 21.83 2.72
CA LEU A 140 6.57 21.69 2.41
C LEU A 140 6.95 20.28 1.95
N LEU A 141 6.41 19.24 2.60
CA LEU A 141 6.64 17.85 2.18
C LEU A 141 5.99 17.55 0.82
N VAL A 142 4.81 18.10 0.54
CA VAL A 142 4.09 17.89 -0.73
C VAL A 142 4.74 18.65 -1.90
N LEU A 143 5.33 19.83 -1.66
CA LEU A 143 5.94 20.70 -2.70
C LEU A 143 6.92 19.97 -3.63
N ARG A 144 7.77 19.10 -3.07
CA ARG A 144 8.61 18.15 -3.83
C ARG A 144 8.33 16.71 -3.44
N GLY A 145 7.05 16.38 -3.29
CA GLY A 145 6.63 15.06 -2.89
C GLY A 145 6.96 13.95 -3.89
N GLY A 146 7.32 14.26 -5.14
CA GLY A 146 7.79 13.28 -6.12
C GLY A 146 9.29 12.94 -6.03
N GLU A 147 10.05 13.67 -5.20
CA GLU A 147 11.49 13.53 -5.05
C GLU A 147 11.86 13.19 -3.59
N GLY A 148 13.13 12.84 -3.35
CA GLY A 148 13.62 12.52 -2.01
C GLY A 148 12.99 11.27 -1.41
N TRP A 149 13.06 11.13 -0.08
CA TRP A 149 12.55 9.97 0.64
C TRP A 149 11.02 10.00 0.78
N PHE A 150 10.42 11.19 0.81
CA PHE A 150 8.96 11.33 0.91
C PHE A 150 8.23 10.83 -0.35
N SER A 151 8.95 10.67 -1.47
CA SER A 151 8.41 10.13 -2.72
C SER A 151 7.78 8.75 -2.60
N VAL A 152 8.26 7.91 -1.67
CA VAL A 152 7.70 6.58 -1.40
C VAL A 152 6.20 6.66 -1.08
N PHE A 153 5.77 7.71 -0.39
CA PHE A 153 4.36 7.91 -0.01
C PHE A 153 3.53 8.55 -1.10
N MET A 154 4.12 9.13 -2.16
CA MET A 154 3.40 9.87 -3.20
C MET A 154 3.22 9.10 -4.50
N GLN A 155 3.81 7.91 -4.61
CA GLN A 155 3.63 7.03 -5.76
C GLN A 155 2.17 6.55 -5.90
N ASP A 156 1.81 6.18 -7.14
CA ASP A 156 0.55 5.53 -7.48
C ASP A 156 0.63 4.00 -7.34
N SER A 157 1.38 3.52 -6.36
CA SER A 157 1.42 2.10 -6.02
C SER A 157 0.36 1.77 -4.95
N ASN A 158 -0.11 0.52 -4.95
CA ASN A 158 -0.98 0.02 -3.89
C ASN A 158 -0.30 0.15 -2.52
N SER A 159 1.01 -0.09 -2.46
CA SER A 159 1.82 0.07 -1.25
C SER A 159 1.81 1.51 -0.74
N ALA A 160 2.02 2.50 -1.62
CA ALA A 160 1.96 3.91 -1.23
C ALA A 160 0.55 4.33 -0.76
N ARG A 161 -0.51 3.82 -1.42
CA ARG A 161 -1.90 4.09 -1.02
C ARG A 161 -2.22 3.56 0.38
N ASN A 162 -1.83 2.31 0.66
CA ASN A 162 -2.05 1.70 1.96
C ASN A 162 -1.16 2.35 3.03
N SER A 163 0.09 2.66 2.69
CA SER A 163 1.01 3.35 3.59
C SER A 163 0.47 4.72 4.06
N ARG A 164 -0.08 5.54 3.16
CA ARG A 164 -0.75 6.81 3.54
C ARG A 164 -1.90 6.60 4.53
N ARG A 165 -2.71 5.55 4.34
CA ARG A 165 -3.81 5.21 5.27
C ARG A 165 -3.28 4.76 6.62
N TYR A 166 -2.23 3.94 6.65
CA TYR A 166 -1.62 3.47 7.89
C TYR A 166 -0.93 4.59 8.67
N LEU A 167 -0.26 5.52 7.99
CA LEU A 167 0.33 6.71 8.63
C LEU A 167 -0.74 7.56 9.31
N LEU A 168 -1.82 7.89 8.59
CA LEU A 168 -2.94 8.64 9.15
C LEU A 168 -3.62 7.88 10.30
N GLY A 169 -3.80 6.57 10.15
CA GLY A 169 -4.34 5.71 11.21
C GLY A 169 -3.45 5.73 12.46
N THR A 170 -2.13 5.57 12.31
CA THR A 170 -1.17 5.58 13.43
C THR A 170 -1.18 6.91 14.16
N LEU A 171 -1.22 8.01 13.39
CA LEU A 171 -1.27 9.37 13.92
C LEU A 171 -2.53 9.63 14.76
N LEU A 172 -3.64 8.93 14.50
CA LEU A 172 -4.90 9.11 15.22
C LEU A 172 -5.08 8.08 16.35
N VAL A 173 -4.71 6.83 16.11
CA VAL A 173 -4.92 5.73 17.06
C VAL A 173 -4.08 5.89 18.32
N LEU A 174 -2.80 6.30 18.20
CA LEU A 174 -1.93 6.45 19.36
C LEU A 174 -2.41 7.58 20.31
N PRO A 175 -2.74 8.79 19.83
CA PRO A 175 -3.40 9.81 20.66
C PRO A 175 -4.73 9.36 21.26
N LEU A 176 -5.53 8.58 20.53
CA LEU A 176 -6.80 8.07 21.04
C LEU A 176 -6.59 7.18 22.27
N PHE A 177 -5.61 6.27 22.23
CA PHE A 177 -5.25 5.47 23.40
C PHE A 177 -4.80 6.34 24.59
N ALA A 178 -4.05 7.42 24.32
CA ALA A 178 -3.61 8.33 25.37
C ALA A 178 -4.79 9.08 26.02
N VAL A 179 -5.74 9.58 25.21
CA VAL A 179 -6.95 10.24 25.72
C VAL A 179 -7.83 9.28 26.51
N LEU A 180 -8.10 8.09 25.98
CA LEU A 180 -8.88 7.06 26.70
C LEU A 180 -8.23 6.65 28.02
N GLY A 181 -6.90 6.52 28.03
CA GLY A 181 -6.13 6.24 29.24
C GLY A 181 -6.31 7.32 30.30
N MET A 182 -6.15 8.59 29.91
CA MET A 182 -6.30 9.68 30.86
C MET A 182 -7.73 9.89 31.34
N SER A 183 -8.75 9.70 30.51
CA SER A 183 -10.14 9.77 30.96
C SER A 183 -10.46 8.68 32.00
N GLY A 184 -9.88 7.48 31.86
CA GLY A 184 -10.00 6.41 32.85
C GLY A 184 -9.39 6.78 34.22
N GLU A 185 -8.29 7.52 34.21
CA GLU A 185 -7.59 7.98 35.41
C GLU A 185 -8.23 9.21 36.06
N ARG A 186 -8.47 10.27 35.27
CA ARG A 186 -8.94 11.58 35.76
C ARG A 186 -10.42 11.61 36.08
N ASP A 187 -11.26 11.04 35.21
CA ASP A 187 -12.71 11.24 35.28
C ASP A 187 -13.43 10.08 36.00
N LEU A 188 -12.92 8.85 35.80
CA LEU A 188 -13.54 7.62 36.27
C LEU A 188 -12.85 7.00 37.50
N HIS A 189 -11.61 7.43 37.81
CA HIS A 189 -10.77 6.90 38.89
C HIS A 189 -10.67 5.38 38.93
N TRP A 190 -10.73 4.71 37.77
CA TRP A 190 -10.72 3.25 37.69
C TRP A 190 -9.37 2.63 38.05
N TYR A 191 -8.29 3.39 37.87
CA TYR A 191 -6.92 2.93 38.10
C TYR A 191 -5.97 4.12 38.31
N GLY A 192 -4.76 3.85 38.83
CA GLY A 192 -3.73 4.85 39.05
C GLY A 192 -2.84 5.14 37.82
N PRO A 193 -2.04 6.23 37.86
CA PRO A 193 -1.25 6.73 36.73
C PRO A 193 -0.32 5.70 36.07
N TYR A 194 0.36 4.89 36.88
CA TYR A 194 1.28 3.87 36.37
C TYR A 194 0.58 2.78 35.57
N PHE A 195 -0.65 2.41 35.97
CA PHE A 195 -1.45 1.44 35.23
C PHE A 195 -1.95 2.04 33.90
N GLY A 196 -2.30 3.33 33.88
CA GLY A 196 -2.63 4.04 32.64
C GLY A 196 -1.48 4.06 31.63
N MET A 197 -0.26 4.35 32.08
CA MET A 197 0.94 4.30 31.23
C MET A 197 1.22 2.88 30.71
N ALA A 198 1.01 1.85 31.54
CA ALA A 198 1.15 0.45 31.12
C ALA A 198 0.10 0.08 30.05
N LEU A 199 -1.16 0.48 30.25
CA LEU A 199 -2.24 0.24 29.29
C LEU A 199 -1.99 0.96 27.95
N LEU A 200 -1.52 2.21 27.98
CA LEU A 200 -1.11 2.95 26.79
C LEU A 200 0.03 2.25 26.05
N THR A 201 1.02 1.73 26.79
CA THR A 201 2.16 1.01 26.21
C THR A 201 1.69 -0.28 25.53
N VAL A 202 0.88 -1.10 26.20
CA VAL A 202 0.34 -2.34 25.65
C VAL A 202 -0.58 -2.07 24.46
N GLY A 203 -1.45 -1.05 24.55
CA GLY A 203 -2.31 -0.61 23.46
C GLY A 203 -1.52 -0.15 22.24
N SER A 204 -0.44 0.60 22.46
CA SER A 204 0.48 1.03 21.39
C SER A 204 1.20 -0.14 20.74
N ILE A 205 1.67 -1.12 21.52
CA ILE A 205 2.27 -2.36 21.01
C ILE A 205 1.26 -3.12 20.15
N ALA A 206 0.02 -3.30 20.64
CA ALA A 206 -1.03 -3.99 19.90
C ALA A 206 -1.40 -3.26 18.59
N ALA A 207 -1.50 -1.93 18.63
CA ALA A 207 -1.77 -1.11 17.44
C ALA A 207 -0.64 -1.23 16.41
N LEU A 208 0.63 -1.12 16.84
CA LEU A 208 1.79 -1.27 15.97
C LEU A 208 1.87 -2.70 15.41
N ALA A 209 1.62 -3.73 16.22
CA ALA A 209 1.59 -5.12 15.76
C ALA A 209 0.50 -5.33 14.70
N ALA A 210 -0.70 -4.81 14.93
CA ALA A 210 -1.79 -4.87 13.97
C ALA A 210 -1.43 -4.15 12.66
N LEU A 211 -0.87 -2.94 12.72
CA LEU A 211 -0.44 -2.19 11.54
C LEU A 211 0.63 -2.96 10.75
N ASN A 212 1.64 -3.50 11.43
CA ASN A 212 2.69 -4.31 10.81
C ASN A 212 2.14 -5.59 10.19
N TRP A 213 1.20 -6.26 10.85
CA TRP A 213 0.52 -7.45 10.32
C TRP A 213 -0.22 -7.13 9.03
N HIS A 214 -0.99 -6.05 8.99
CA HIS A 214 -1.71 -5.63 7.79
C HIS A 214 -0.76 -5.23 6.66
N ALA A 215 0.30 -4.48 6.97
CA ALA A 215 1.31 -4.07 5.98
C ALA A 215 2.02 -5.29 5.36
N THR A 216 2.44 -6.24 6.20
CA THR A 216 3.12 -7.48 5.77
C THR A 216 2.17 -8.38 4.99
N SER A 217 0.92 -8.54 5.44
CA SER A 217 -0.09 -9.35 4.76
C SER A 217 -0.42 -8.81 3.36
N ALA A 218 -0.56 -7.48 3.25
CA ALA A 218 -0.79 -6.82 1.96
C ALA A 218 0.41 -6.96 1.01
N GLY A 219 1.64 -6.83 1.54
CA GLY A 219 2.88 -7.07 0.79
C GLY A 219 2.96 -8.51 0.25
N ASN A 220 2.81 -9.49 1.13
CA ASN A 220 2.84 -10.91 0.77
C ASN A 220 1.77 -11.29 -0.29
N ALA A 221 0.59 -10.66 -0.23
CA ALA A 221 -0.45 -10.88 -1.24
C ALA A 221 -0.06 -10.31 -2.62
N ALA A 222 0.57 -9.14 -2.66
CA ALA A 222 1.08 -8.55 -3.90
C ALA A 222 2.20 -9.42 -4.51
N ASP A 223 3.14 -9.89 -3.69
CA ASP A 223 4.25 -10.73 -4.15
C ASP A 223 3.75 -12.06 -4.72
N ARG A 224 2.76 -12.70 -4.08
CA ARG A 224 2.11 -13.90 -4.61
C ARG A 224 1.48 -13.66 -5.98
N LYS A 225 0.88 -12.48 -6.21
CA LYS A 225 0.29 -12.15 -7.50
C LYS A 225 1.34 -11.95 -8.58
N VAL A 226 2.44 -11.25 -8.26
CA VAL A 226 3.58 -11.07 -9.18
C VAL A 226 4.18 -12.42 -9.55
N ALA A 227 4.46 -13.27 -8.55
CA ALA A 227 5.00 -14.61 -8.79
C ALA A 227 4.05 -15.45 -9.66
N SER A 228 2.73 -15.38 -9.43
CA SER A 228 1.75 -16.06 -10.26
C SER A 228 1.76 -15.58 -11.72
N MET A 229 1.84 -14.26 -11.96
CA MET A 229 1.94 -13.72 -13.32
C MET A 229 3.24 -14.14 -14.01
N GLN A 230 4.36 -14.13 -13.29
CA GLN A 230 5.66 -14.57 -13.81
C GLN A 230 5.63 -16.04 -14.24
N ARG A 231 5.01 -16.93 -13.45
CA ARG A 231 4.84 -18.34 -13.83
C ARG A 231 4.05 -18.49 -15.12
N VAL A 232 2.90 -17.82 -15.25
CA VAL A 232 2.07 -17.88 -16.47
C VAL A 232 2.82 -17.37 -17.69
N LEU A 233 3.54 -16.24 -17.56
CA LEU A 233 4.35 -15.69 -18.66
C LEU A 233 5.49 -16.63 -19.07
N ALA A 234 6.17 -17.25 -18.10
CA ALA A 234 7.21 -18.24 -18.36
C ALA A 234 6.66 -19.49 -19.07
N THR A 235 5.51 -20.01 -18.64
CA THR A 235 4.82 -21.12 -19.30
C THR A 235 4.47 -20.78 -20.74
N LEU A 236 3.84 -19.61 -20.97
CA LEU A 236 3.44 -19.16 -22.30
C LEU A 236 4.67 -19.03 -23.22
N SER A 237 5.74 -18.38 -22.75
CA SER A 237 6.97 -18.23 -23.53
C SER A 237 7.63 -19.57 -23.84
N GLY A 238 7.63 -20.51 -22.88
CA GLY A 238 8.18 -21.85 -23.07
C GLY A 238 7.42 -22.64 -24.13
N ILE A 239 6.09 -22.70 -24.04
CA ILE A 239 5.23 -23.39 -25.00
C ILE A 239 5.31 -22.74 -26.38
N ASN A 240 5.30 -21.41 -26.47
CA ASN A 240 5.46 -20.72 -27.75
C ASN A 240 6.79 -21.05 -28.44
N THR A 241 7.88 -21.16 -27.67
CA THR A 241 9.18 -21.57 -28.21
C THR A 241 9.17 -23.02 -28.68
N LEU A 242 8.47 -23.89 -27.95
CA LEU A 242 8.33 -25.31 -28.26
C LEU A 242 7.57 -25.54 -29.57
N ILE A 243 6.43 -24.86 -29.77
CA ILE A 243 5.57 -24.96 -30.96
C ILE A 243 6.36 -24.72 -32.25
N VAL A 244 7.30 -23.78 -32.23
CA VAL A 244 8.09 -23.43 -33.43
C VAL A 244 9.18 -24.48 -33.73
N ARG A 245 9.62 -25.26 -32.73
CA ARG A 245 10.78 -26.17 -32.86
C ARG A 245 10.40 -27.63 -33.00
N VAL A 246 9.32 -28.07 -32.36
CA VAL A 246 8.88 -29.48 -32.37
C VAL A 246 7.79 -29.67 -33.41
N ARG A 247 8.02 -30.60 -34.34
CA ARG A 247 7.08 -30.93 -35.41
C ARG A 247 6.20 -32.14 -35.11
N ASP A 248 6.64 -33.02 -34.20
CA ASP A 248 5.85 -34.17 -33.79
C ASP A 248 4.73 -33.74 -32.82
N LYS A 249 3.49 -34.10 -33.17
CA LYS A 249 2.31 -33.67 -32.42
C LYS A 249 2.28 -34.24 -31.00
N GLN A 250 2.70 -35.50 -30.84
CA GLN A 250 2.68 -36.17 -29.55
C GLN A 250 3.76 -35.60 -28.62
N ALA A 251 4.99 -35.43 -29.12
CA ALA A 251 6.07 -34.79 -28.40
C ALA A 251 5.73 -33.34 -28.01
N LEU A 252 5.06 -32.59 -28.91
CA LEU A 252 4.58 -31.25 -28.61
C LEU A 252 3.58 -31.25 -27.44
N PHE A 253 2.65 -32.20 -27.41
CA PHE A 253 1.69 -32.32 -26.32
C PHE A 253 2.35 -32.70 -24.99
N GLU A 254 3.23 -33.69 -25.00
CA GLU A 254 3.96 -34.15 -23.81
C GLU A 254 4.77 -33.02 -23.18
N GLU A 255 5.53 -32.32 -24.01
CA GLU A 255 6.43 -31.27 -23.56
C GLU A 255 5.68 -29.99 -23.17
N SER A 256 4.53 -29.68 -23.81
CA SER A 256 3.65 -28.58 -23.39
C SER A 256 3.06 -28.82 -21.99
N CYS A 257 2.56 -30.03 -21.73
CA CYS A 257 2.08 -30.43 -20.41
C CYS A 257 3.22 -30.41 -19.38
N ARG A 258 4.43 -30.84 -19.75
CA ARG A 258 5.62 -30.73 -18.90
C ARG A 258 5.90 -29.28 -18.49
N ILE A 259 5.99 -28.37 -19.45
CA ILE A 259 6.25 -26.93 -19.19
C ILE A 259 5.16 -26.34 -18.28
N ALA A 260 3.89 -26.65 -18.50
CA ALA A 260 2.82 -26.18 -17.62
C ALA A 260 2.97 -26.69 -16.18
N THR A 261 3.29 -27.97 -15.99
CA THR A 261 3.44 -28.53 -14.64
C THR A 261 4.73 -28.12 -13.93
N GLU A 262 5.86 -28.07 -14.63
CA GLU A 262 7.17 -27.84 -14.01
C GLU A 262 7.52 -26.34 -13.92
N VAL A 263 7.26 -25.57 -14.98
CA VAL A 263 7.52 -24.12 -15.02
C VAL A 263 6.32 -23.33 -14.52
N GLY A 264 5.12 -23.69 -15.00
CA GLY A 264 3.87 -23.04 -14.59
C GLY A 264 3.43 -23.41 -13.17
N GLN A 265 3.95 -24.52 -12.65
CA GLN A 265 3.57 -25.10 -11.36
C GLN A 265 2.06 -25.39 -11.29
N PHE A 266 1.44 -25.70 -12.43
CA PHE A 266 0.05 -26.15 -12.44
C PHE A 266 -0.02 -27.56 -11.85
N PRO A 267 -0.90 -27.82 -10.87
CA PRO A 267 -1.02 -29.14 -10.22
C PRO A 267 -1.36 -30.28 -11.19
N LEU A 268 -1.96 -29.91 -12.33
CA LEU A 268 -2.38 -30.77 -13.41
C LEU A 268 -2.44 -29.98 -14.71
N ALA A 269 -2.01 -30.59 -15.79
CA ALA A 269 -2.20 -30.12 -17.15
C ALA A 269 -2.48 -31.31 -18.07
N TRP A 270 -3.44 -31.17 -18.98
CA TRP A 270 -3.74 -32.20 -19.97
C TRP A 270 -4.17 -31.62 -21.32
N ILE A 271 -3.90 -32.39 -22.38
CA ILE A 271 -4.33 -32.05 -23.74
C ILE A 271 -5.28 -33.13 -24.23
N ALA A 272 -6.43 -32.70 -24.74
CA ALA A 272 -7.41 -33.57 -25.37
C ALA A 272 -7.77 -33.09 -26.77
N THR A 273 -8.03 -34.02 -27.69
CA THR A 273 -8.61 -33.71 -29.00
C THR A 273 -10.06 -34.10 -29.06
N PHE A 274 -10.84 -33.37 -29.85
CA PHE A 274 -12.25 -33.65 -30.02
C PHE A 274 -12.50 -34.59 -31.20
N ASP A 275 -13.31 -35.60 -30.96
CA ASP A 275 -13.88 -36.47 -31.97
C ASP A 275 -15.34 -36.05 -32.20
N ALA A 276 -15.59 -35.49 -33.39
CA ALA A 276 -16.89 -34.98 -33.77
C ALA A 276 -17.93 -36.09 -34.04
N GLU A 277 -17.49 -37.26 -34.50
CA GLU A 277 -18.39 -38.40 -34.79
C GLU A 277 -18.79 -39.09 -33.49
N ALA A 278 -17.80 -39.38 -32.63
CA ALA A 278 -18.05 -40.05 -31.36
C ALA A 278 -18.63 -39.13 -30.28
N ARG A 279 -18.62 -37.80 -30.49
CA ARG A 279 -18.95 -36.78 -29.46
C ARG A 279 -18.16 -36.98 -28.17
N THR A 280 -16.87 -37.27 -28.31
CA THR A 280 -15.97 -37.50 -27.18
C THR A 280 -14.73 -36.61 -27.27
N ALA A 281 -14.08 -36.38 -26.13
CA ALA A 281 -12.75 -35.81 -26.09
C ALA A 281 -11.75 -36.90 -25.67
N GLN A 282 -10.76 -37.18 -26.50
CA GLN A 282 -9.70 -38.13 -26.16
C GLN A 282 -8.52 -37.38 -25.53
N ILE A 283 -8.16 -37.75 -24.30
CA ILE A 283 -7.01 -37.20 -23.59
C ILE A 283 -5.75 -37.90 -24.13
N HIS A 284 -4.86 -37.13 -24.75
CA HIS A 284 -3.58 -37.64 -25.29
C HIS A 284 -2.46 -37.62 -24.26
N VAL A 285 -2.43 -36.58 -23.43
CA VAL A 285 -1.41 -36.37 -22.42
C VAL A 285 -2.07 -35.79 -21.18
N ALA A 286 -1.74 -36.32 -20.01
CA ALA A 286 -2.04 -35.71 -18.72
C ALA A 286 -0.80 -35.81 -17.83
N ARG A 287 -0.42 -34.71 -17.18
CA ARG A 287 0.75 -34.64 -16.30
C ARG A 287 0.45 -33.75 -15.09
N GLY A 288 1.05 -34.07 -13.95
CA GLY A 288 0.96 -33.26 -12.72
C GLY A 288 0.85 -34.12 -11.47
N ALA A 289 1.07 -33.54 -10.29
CA ALA A 289 0.95 -34.28 -9.03
C ALA A 289 -0.46 -34.86 -8.83
N ALA A 290 -1.48 -34.10 -9.23
CA ALA A 290 -2.86 -34.58 -9.21
C ALA A 290 -3.12 -35.63 -10.32
N ALA A 291 -2.35 -35.63 -11.42
CA ALA A 291 -2.44 -36.69 -12.43
C ALA A 291 -2.08 -38.05 -11.84
N ASN A 292 -1.14 -38.15 -10.90
CA ASN A 292 -0.74 -39.45 -10.33
C ASN A 292 -1.90 -40.08 -9.52
N HIS A 293 -2.59 -39.28 -8.72
CA HIS A 293 -3.80 -39.72 -8.01
C HIS A 293 -4.97 -40.03 -8.95
N LEU A 294 -5.02 -39.35 -10.09
CA LEU A 294 -6.04 -39.55 -11.11
C LEU A 294 -5.66 -40.64 -12.12
N SER A 295 -4.40 -41.05 -12.27
CA SER A 295 -3.90 -41.82 -13.43
C SER A 295 -4.48 -43.23 -13.55
N GLU A 296 -4.85 -43.85 -12.42
CA GLU A 296 -5.56 -45.14 -12.41
C GLU A 296 -7.06 -45.01 -12.77
N ARG A 297 -7.61 -43.78 -12.76
CA ARG A 297 -9.07 -43.53 -12.79
C ARG A 297 -9.52 -42.42 -13.74
N MET A 298 -8.62 -41.66 -14.35
CA MET A 298 -8.98 -40.60 -15.29
C MET A 298 -9.41 -41.27 -16.60
N PRO A 299 -10.66 -41.06 -17.03
CA PRO A 299 -11.12 -41.65 -18.27
C PRO A 299 -10.29 -41.08 -19.43
N ARG A 300 -9.66 -41.95 -20.23
CA ARG A 300 -8.95 -41.55 -21.46
C ARG A 300 -9.87 -40.86 -22.48
N THR A 301 -11.18 -41.04 -22.31
CA THR A 301 -12.22 -40.50 -23.18
C THR A 301 -13.30 -39.82 -22.35
N LEU A 302 -13.48 -38.51 -22.54
CA LEU A 302 -14.54 -37.72 -21.91
C LEU A 302 -15.78 -37.71 -22.79
N ASN A 303 -16.96 -37.82 -22.18
CA ASN A 303 -18.23 -37.79 -22.90
C ASN A 303 -18.75 -36.35 -23.02
N LEU A 304 -18.90 -35.86 -24.26
CA LEU A 304 -19.37 -34.50 -24.55
C LEU A 304 -20.87 -34.42 -24.86
N ALA A 305 -21.63 -35.49 -24.61
CA ALA A 305 -23.07 -35.55 -24.90
C ALA A 305 -23.85 -34.40 -24.21
N PRO A 306 -24.88 -33.84 -24.86
CA PRO A 306 -25.68 -32.73 -24.31
C PRO A 306 -26.28 -33.03 -22.92
N GLU A 307 -26.56 -34.31 -22.68
CA GLU A 307 -27.20 -34.85 -21.48
C GLU A 307 -26.22 -35.10 -20.31
N ASN A 308 -24.94 -34.75 -20.49
CA ASN A 308 -23.91 -34.80 -19.45
C ASN A 308 -23.76 -33.42 -18.75
N PRO A 309 -24.36 -33.20 -17.56
CA PRO A 309 -24.25 -31.94 -16.80
C PRO A 309 -22.96 -31.83 -15.96
N GLY A 310 -21.99 -32.73 -16.16
CA GLY A 310 -20.78 -32.84 -15.34
C GLY A 310 -19.72 -31.76 -15.57
N PRO A 311 -18.62 -31.76 -14.78
CA PRO A 311 -17.44 -30.90 -14.99
C PRO A 311 -16.81 -31.07 -16.38
N ASP A 312 -17.03 -32.21 -17.04
CA ASP A 312 -16.70 -32.47 -18.45
C ASP A 312 -17.35 -31.47 -19.43
N GLY A 313 -18.44 -30.81 -19.00
CA GLY A 313 -19.16 -29.78 -19.75
C GLY A 313 -18.32 -28.52 -20.01
N LEU A 314 -17.16 -28.35 -19.33
CA LEU A 314 -16.21 -27.30 -19.65
C LEU A 314 -15.73 -27.40 -21.10
N MET A 315 -15.43 -28.61 -21.57
CA MET A 315 -14.97 -28.85 -22.95
C MET A 315 -16.06 -28.53 -23.98
N ARG A 316 -17.33 -28.82 -23.64
CA ARG A 316 -18.48 -28.43 -24.46
C ARG A 316 -18.59 -26.91 -24.56
N ARG A 317 -18.40 -26.18 -23.45
CA ARG A 317 -18.40 -24.71 -23.44
C ARG A 317 -17.27 -24.15 -24.31
N VAL A 318 -16.08 -24.75 -24.28
CA VAL A 318 -14.95 -24.36 -25.15
C VAL A 318 -15.30 -24.55 -26.63
N ILE A 319 -15.88 -25.70 -27.01
CA ILE A 319 -16.31 -25.97 -28.40
C ILE A 319 -17.39 -24.96 -28.84
N ALA A 320 -18.39 -24.71 -28.00
CA ALA A 320 -19.52 -23.83 -28.32
C ALA A 320 -19.10 -22.36 -28.44
N THR A 321 -18.23 -21.89 -27.55
CA THR A 321 -17.79 -20.48 -27.52
C THR A 321 -16.60 -20.21 -28.43
N LYS A 322 -15.83 -21.24 -28.81
CA LYS A 322 -14.51 -21.13 -29.46
C LYS A 322 -13.55 -20.19 -28.73
N ALA A 323 -13.71 -20.05 -27.42
CA ALA A 323 -12.96 -19.13 -26.58
C ALA A 323 -12.43 -19.85 -25.33
N THR A 324 -11.44 -19.25 -24.68
CA THR A 324 -10.97 -19.70 -23.37
C THR A 324 -12.13 -19.70 -22.38
N VAL A 325 -12.31 -20.82 -21.68
CA VAL A 325 -13.30 -20.93 -20.61
C VAL A 325 -12.57 -21.10 -19.29
N VAL A 326 -12.86 -20.20 -18.35
CA VAL A 326 -12.33 -20.25 -16.98
C VAL A 326 -13.45 -20.67 -16.04
N MET A 327 -13.14 -21.60 -15.15
CA MET A 327 -14.00 -22.05 -14.07
C MET A 327 -13.25 -21.80 -12.76
N ASN A 328 -13.56 -20.67 -12.12
CA ASN A 328 -12.85 -20.20 -10.92
C ASN A 328 -13.08 -21.11 -9.71
N GLU A 329 -14.28 -21.64 -9.59
CA GLU A 329 -14.63 -22.69 -8.65
C GLU A 329 -15.20 -23.84 -9.48
N ILE A 330 -14.80 -25.07 -9.20
CA ILE A 330 -15.45 -26.25 -9.78
C ILE A 330 -16.92 -26.24 -9.31
N GLU A 331 -17.77 -25.57 -10.09
CA GLU A 331 -19.19 -25.35 -9.80
C GLU A 331 -19.91 -26.69 -9.65
N PHE A 332 -20.82 -26.74 -8.69
CA PHE A 332 -21.64 -27.90 -8.39
C PHE A 332 -23.10 -27.61 -8.74
N PRO A 333 -23.52 -27.89 -9.97
CA PRO A 333 -24.94 -28.06 -10.19
C PRO A 333 -25.44 -29.17 -9.26
N PRO A 334 -26.59 -29.00 -8.57
CA PRO A 334 -27.19 -30.06 -7.76
C PRO A 334 -27.57 -31.32 -8.58
N THR A 335 -27.50 -31.24 -9.91
CA THR A 335 -27.82 -32.28 -10.88
C THR A 335 -26.67 -33.26 -11.19
N LEU A 336 -25.54 -33.19 -10.48
CA LEU A 336 -24.42 -34.13 -10.71
C LEU A 336 -24.80 -35.57 -10.32
N ASN A 337 -24.62 -36.50 -11.25
CA ASN A 337 -24.76 -37.93 -11.00
C ASN A 337 -23.62 -38.45 -10.10
N ALA A 338 -23.76 -39.67 -9.56
CA ALA A 338 -22.83 -40.22 -8.56
C ALA A 338 -21.38 -40.34 -9.09
N ILE A 339 -21.21 -40.63 -10.38
CA ILE A 339 -19.89 -40.75 -11.03
C ILE A 339 -19.22 -39.38 -11.14
N GLN A 340 -19.97 -38.34 -11.56
CA GLN A 340 -19.46 -36.97 -11.65
C GLN A 340 -19.11 -36.39 -10.27
N ARG A 341 -19.92 -36.68 -9.24
CA ARG A 341 -19.61 -36.28 -7.85
C ARG A 341 -18.30 -36.90 -7.37
N LYS A 342 -18.08 -38.17 -7.70
CA LYS A 342 -16.86 -38.90 -7.37
C LYS A 342 -15.64 -38.30 -8.08
N HIS A 343 -15.74 -38.03 -9.39
CA HIS A 343 -14.65 -37.42 -10.16
C HIS A 343 -14.31 -36.00 -9.66
N ARG A 344 -15.33 -35.24 -9.27
CA ARG A 344 -15.14 -33.93 -8.63
C ARG A 344 -14.37 -34.05 -7.31
N GLN A 345 -14.75 -35.01 -6.47
CA GLN A 345 -14.10 -35.21 -5.18
C GLN A 345 -12.63 -35.58 -5.37
N GLU A 346 -12.32 -36.41 -6.37
CA GLU A 346 -10.94 -36.75 -6.73
C GLU A 346 -10.11 -35.53 -7.17
N LEU A 347 -10.68 -34.63 -7.97
CA LEU A 347 -10.01 -33.39 -8.37
C LEU A 347 -9.71 -32.48 -7.17
N VAL A 348 -10.66 -32.36 -6.25
CA VAL A 348 -10.53 -31.52 -5.04
C VAL A 348 -9.59 -32.14 -4.01
N ASP A 349 -9.63 -33.45 -3.81
CA ASP A 349 -8.68 -34.19 -2.99
C ASP A 349 -7.26 -34.07 -3.57
N GLY A 350 -7.14 -33.96 -4.90
CA GLY A 350 -5.92 -33.61 -5.63
C GLY A 350 -5.50 -32.13 -5.57
N GLY A 351 -6.22 -31.29 -4.82
CA GLY A 351 -5.92 -29.87 -4.62
C GLY A 351 -6.36 -28.94 -5.75
N ILE A 352 -7.18 -29.42 -6.69
CA ILE A 352 -7.66 -28.62 -7.84
C ILE A 352 -8.98 -27.95 -7.46
N GLN A 353 -8.98 -26.62 -7.42
CA GLN A 353 -10.17 -25.81 -7.07
C GLN A 353 -10.71 -25.02 -8.25
N SER A 354 -9.87 -24.76 -9.25
CA SER A 354 -10.18 -23.99 -10.44
C SER A 354 -9.64 -24.71 -11.66
N LEU A 355 -10.31 -24.55 -12.80
CA LEU A 355 -9.87 -25.11 -14.08
C LEU A 355 -9.93 -24.04 -15.17
N VAL A 356 -9.01 -24.10 -16.12
CA VAL A 356 -9.08 -23.31 -17.35
C VAL A 356 -9.02 -24.28 -18.51
N ALA A 357 -9.77 -24.01 -19.57
CA ALA A 357 -9.68 -24.79 -20.80
C ALA A 357 -9.44 -23.84 -21.97
N LEU A 358 -8.33 -24.05 -22.66
CA LEU A 358 -7.80 -23.25 -23.75
C LEU A 358 -8.09 -23.97 -25.07
N PRO A 359 -8.88 -23.39 -25.99
CA PRO A 359 -9.17 -24.06 -27.26
C PRO A 359 -7.92 -24.16 -28.14
N LEU A 360 -7.67 -25.35 -28.68
CA LEU A 360 -6.74 -25.55 -29.78
C LEU A 360 -7.52 -25.37 -31.09
N ILE A 361 -7.22 -24.29 -31.82
CA ILE A 361 -7.96 -23.89 -33.02
C ILE A 361 -7.08 -24.05 -34.26
N ILE A 362 -7.58 -24.75 -35.26
CA ILE A 362 -6.98 -24.88 -36.60
C ILE A 362 -8.05 -24.48 -37.61
N ASP A 363 -7.75 -23.54 -38.50
CA ASP A 363 -8.67 -23.04 -39.54
C ASP A 363 -10.08 -22.68 -39.01
N GLY A 364 -10.13 -22.02 -37.85
CA GLY A 364 -11.39 -21.59 -37.21
C GLY A 364 -12.24 -22.72 -36.59
N LYS A 365 -11.74 -23.96 -36.58
CA LYS A 365 -12.35 -25.12 -35.92
C LYS A 365 -11.60 -25.47 -34.64
N VAL A 366 -12.33 -25.73 -33.57
CA VAL A 366 -11.75 -26.19 -32.31
C VAL A 366 -11.45 -27.69 -32.46
N VAL A 367 -10.18 -28.06 -32.56
CA VAL A 367 -9.74 -29.46 -32.75
C VAL A 367 -9.39 -30.15 -31.43
N GLY A 368 -9.23 -29.37 -30.37
CA GLY A 368 -8.89 -29.88 -29.05
C GLY A 368 -8.85 -28.78 -28.01
N THR A 369 -8.30 -29.12 -26.86
CA THR A 369 -8.24 -28.25 -25.68
C THR A 369 -6.97 -28.55 -24.89
N PHE A 370 -6.40 -27.51 -24.30
CA PHE A 370 -5.37 -27.60 -23.29
C PHE A 370 -5.93 -27.08 -21.97
N ALA A 371 -5.93 -27.90 -20.93
CA ALA A 371 -6.56 -27.57 -19.66
C ALA A 371 -5.66 -27.85 -18.46
#